data_AF-A0A1E7LF12-F1
#
_entry.id   AF-A0A1E7LF12-F1
#
_cell.length_a   1.000
_cell.length_b   1.000
_cell.length_c   1.000
_cell.angle_alpha   90.00
_cell.angle_beta   90.00
_cell.angle_gamma   90.00
#
_symmetry.space_group_name_H-M   'P 1'
#
loop_
_entity.id
_entity.type
_entity.pdbx_description
1 polymer ?
#
loop_
_entity_poly.entity_id
_entity_poly.type
_entity_poly.pdbx_seq_one_letter_code
_entity_poly.pdbx_strand_id
1 'polypeptide(L)'
;MLPQSIPTVTVTARYLTPDGRPMSGTVDFRPPALLTHAEEDLFLGGPTRATLDSEGRVHVVLPATDAPGWNPAVWTYTVTERLSGLGRTARSYQIVLSADHPTVDLADIAPADPANPQYVAVPGPAGPPGELGPQGPAGPAGAVHSVNGKTDADIVLTAADVSAVDASRAGTPGGVATLGADGLVPAAQLPAGGGAVASVNGRTGNVTLAATDVGALSQAAGDARYLAIDGSPVTSVNGRTGAVVLNATDVSAVASGDAVLLTGNQTVQGTKTFAAPPLTTVTPTTDDQLTRRGYVDAVSSAGSWSPSAVGFAGWAFDPACGSAATPQYCINGWVYLIGVPLHAQTIVKNIAFYVPGYVGNTLGAASFAGLYTSAGARVGVTAALNTLFTATEGRTVVCPLTAAYTAAPGNYWVALVINGPSPNTSGPAFLRGSSVGQAPGGSARMPGYPIRHGRLSTTGQTSLPTSFPVANVVADSNAIWAALAT
;
A
#
# COMPACT_ATOMS: atom_id res chain seq x y z
N MET A 1 20.52 15.33 25.05
CA MET A 1 21.95 15.08 25.33
C MET A 1 22.05 13.64 25.81
N LEU A 2 22.94 12.84 25.25
CA LEU A 2 23.18 11.46 25.70
C LEU A 2 23.94 11.47 27.04
N PRO A 3 23.73 10.48 27.93
CA PRO A 3 24.55 10.31 29.12
C PRO A 3 26.05 10.23 28.77
N GLN A 4 26.91 10.87 29.57
CA GLN A 4 28.37 10.94 29.31
C GLN A 4 29.08 9.59 29.41
N SER A 5 28.47 8.64 30.10
CA SER A 5 28.92 7.26 30.28
C SER A 5 28.75 6.40 29.03
N ILE A 6 27.90 6.80 28.08
CA ILE A 6 27.72 6.07 26.81
C ILE A 6 28.80 6.54 25.83
N PRO A 7 29.71 5.66 25.37
CA PRO A 7 30.70 5.99 24.35
C PRO A 7 30.02 6.48 23.06
N THR A 8 30.61 7.49 22.42
CA THR A 8 30.10 8.06 21.18
C THR A 8 31.19 8.13 20.12
N VAL A 9 30.77 8.08 18.86
CA VAL A 9 31.59 8.20 17.67
C VAL A 9 31.15 9.44 16.90
N THR A 10 32.12 10.26 16.51
CA THR A 10 31.90 11.39 15.60
C THR A 10 31.95 10.90 14.17
N VAL A 11 30.83 10.98 13.46
CA VAL A 11 30.72 10.63 12.04
C VAL A 11 30.78 11.89 11.20
N THR A 12 31.69 11.89 10.23
CA THR A 12 31.85 12.95 9.24
C THR A 12 31.55 12.43 7.84
N ALA A 13 31.15 13.30 6.93
CA ALA A 13 31.02 12.97 5.50
C ALA A 13 31.10 14.25 4.67
N ARG A 14 31.45 14.13 3.39
CA ARG A 14 31.40 15.23 2.43
C ARG A 14 30.84 14.78 1.08
N TYR A 15 29.80 15.48 0.62
CA TYR A 15 29.10 15.17 -0.63
C TYR A 15 29.30 16.30 -1.64
N LEU A 16 29.96 15.96 -2.74
CA LEU A 16 30.17 16.85 -3.88
C LEU A 16 29.61 16.21 -5.15
N THR A 17 29.12 17.06 -6.03
CA THR A 17 28.87 16.70 -7.44
C THR A 17 30.20 16.41 -8.16
N PRO A 18 30.20 15.70 -9.30
CA PRO A 18 31.42 15.40 -10.05
C PRO A 18 32.21 16.64 -10.52
N ASP A 19 31.54 17.78 -10.67
CA ASP A 19 32.17 19.08 -10.97
C ASP A 19 32.61 19.86 -9.71
N GLY A 20 32.57 19.22 -8.53
CA GLY A 20 33.13 19.72 -7.28
C GLY A 20 32.20 20.63 -6.47
N ARG A 21 30.94 20.84 -6.89
CA ARG A 21 29.99 21.68 -6.13
C ARG A 21 29.40 20.93 -4.93
N PRO A 22 29.25 21.57 -3.77
CA PRO A 22 28.53 21.02 -2.63
C PRO A 22 27.14 20.51 -2.99
N MET A 23 26.81 19.30 -2.53
CA MET A 23 25.44 18.79 -2.60
C MET A 23 24.63 19.28 -1.40
N SER A 24 23.30 19.26 -1.52
CA SER A 24 22.37 19.53 -0.42
C SER A 24 21.50 18.30 -0.12
N GLY A 25 21.07 18.14 1.12
CA GLY A 25 20.24 17.00 1.52
C GLY A 25 20.44 16.63 2.98
N THR A 26 20.08 15.40 3.31
CA THR A 26 20.18 14.87 4.68
C THR A 26 20.70 13.44 4.69
N VAL A 27 21.40 13.07 5.75
CA VAL A 27 21.79 11.69 6.06
C VAL A 27 21.09 11.27 7.35
N ASP A 28 20.29 10.20 7.27
CA ASP A 28 19.56 9.65 8.41
C ASP A 28 20.30 8.42 8.95
N PHE A 29 20.58 8.41 10.26
CA PHE A 29 21.21 7.30 10.98
C PHE A 29 20.18 6.67 11.91
N ARG A 30 19.68 5.48 11.55
CA ARG A 30 18.61 4.80 12.31
C ARG A 30 19.15 3.58 13.05
N PRO A 31 19.07 3.52 14.40
CA PRO A 31 19.28 2.28 15.14
C PRO A 31 18.12 1.29 14.87
N PRO A 32 18.23 0.02 15.31
CA PRO A 32 17.09 -0.89 15.34
C PRO A 32 15.90 -0.29 16.11
N ALA A 33 14.71 -0.84 15.91
CA ALA A 33 13.43 -0.21 16.26
C ALA A 33 13.38 0.39 17.69
N LEU A 34 14.03 -0.24 18.67
CA LEU A 34 14.22 0.30 20.01
C LEU A 34 15.45 -0.35 20.66
N LEU A 35 16.39 0.46 21.13
CA LEU A 35 17.53 0.03 21.95
C LEU A 35 17.28 0.37 23.40
N THR A 36 17.68 -0.51 24.31
CA THR A 36 17.66 -0.22 25.75
C THR A 36 19.08 -0.25 26.31
N HIS A 37 19.39 0.67 27.22
CA HIS A 37 20.63 0.70 27.98
C HIS A 37 20.30 0.56 29.46
N ALA A 38 20.46 -0.64 30.01
CA ALA A 38 19.96 -0.99 31.34
C ALA A 38 20.67 -0.22 32.47
N GLU A 39 21.96 0.07 32.32
CA GLU A 39 22.75 0.77 33.34
C GLU A 39 22.46 2.29 33.39
N GLU A 40 21.83 2.83 32.34
CA GLU A 40 21.54 4.26 32.21
C GLU A 40 20.02 4.54 32.20
N ASP A 41 19.21 3.51 32.44
CA ASP A 41 17.74 3.56 32.36
C ASP A 41 17.23 4.26 31.08
N LEU A 42 17.91 4.03 29.94
CA LEU A 42 17.71 4.76 28.69
C LEU A 42 17.08 3.89 27.61
N PHE A 43 16.07 4.43 26.93
CA PHE A 43 15.55 3.91 25.66
C PHE A 43 15.99 4.83 24.52
N LEU A 44 16.61 4.27 23.48
CA LEU A 44 17.06 5.00 22.30
C LEU A 44 16.35 4.46 21.04
N GLY A 45 15.73 5.34 20.27
CA GLY A 45 15.03 4.96 19.05
C GLY A 45 14.89 6.14 18.08
N GLY A 46 14.37 5.84 16.89
CA GLY A 46 14.20 6.84 15.82
C GLY A 46 15.51 7.24 15.14
N PRO A 47 15.45 7.81 13.92
CA PRO A 47 16.65 8.24 13.21
C PRO A 47 17.21 9.53 13.80
N THR A 48 18.53 9.62 13.90
CA THR A 48 19.23 10.90 14.01
C THR A 48 19.48 11.43 12.62
N ARG A 49 18.96 12.63 12.32
CA ARG A 49 19.09 13.27 11.01
C ARG A 49 20.17 14.34 11.03
N ALA A 50 21.16 14.22 10.15
CA ALA A 50 22.14 15.26 9.89
C ALA A 50 21.86 15.95 8.55
N THR A 51 21.84 17.27 8.55
CA THR A 51 21.65 18.08 7.32
C THR A 51 23.01 18.51 6.80
N LEU A 52 23.20 18.47 5.49
CA LEU A 52 24.45 18.94 4.86
C LEU A 52 24.57 20.46 5.04
N ASP A 53 25.77 20.93 5.40
CA ASP A 53 26.10 22.36 5.46
C ASP A 53 26.33 22.98 4.07
N SER A 54 26.71 24.27 4.03
CA SER A 54 27.01 25.02 2.79
C SER A 54 28.16 24.41 1.97
N GLU A 55 29.02 23.61 2.60
CA GLU A 55 30.18 22.95 2.02
C GLU A 55 29.87 21.48 1.67
N GLY A 56 28.63 21.03 1.88
CA GLY A 56 28.15 19.68 1.59
C GLY A 56 28.59 18.65 2.63
N ARG A 57 28.93 19.09 3.84
CA ARG A 57 29.46 18.23 4.90
C ARG A 57 28.41 17.88 5.95
N VAL A 58 28.62 16.73 6.57
CA VAL A 58 27.90 16.28 7.76
C VAL A 58 28.91 16.10 8.89
N HIS A 59 28.50 16.49 10.09
CA HIS A 59 29.22 16.22 11.34
C HIS A 59 28.19 15.88 12.42
N VAL A 60 28.18 14.62 12.87
CA VAL A 60 27.19 14.12 13.84
C VAL A 60 27.85 13.22 14.87
N VAL A 61 27.44 13.33 16.12
CA VAL A 61 27.91 12.47 17.22
C VAL A 61 26.84 11.43 17.50
N LEU A 62 27.19 10.15 17.42
CA LEU A 62 26.29 9.02 17.54
C LEU A 62 26.81 8.02 18.59
N PRO A 63 25.95 7.33 19.34
CA PRO A 63 26.36 6.21 20.19
C PRO A 63 27.18 5.15 19.45
N ALA A 64 28.19 4.62 20.12
CA ALA A 64 28.91 3.44 19.64
C ALA A 64 27.98 2.21 19.69
N THR A 65 28.09 1.35 18.68
CA THR A 65 27.23 0.18 18.46
C THR A 65 27.65 -1.06 19.24
N ASP A 66 28.82 -1.01 19.89
CA ASP A 66 29.46 -2.08 20.64
C ASP A 66 29.70 -1.73 22.12
N ALA A 67 29.15 -0.60 22.59
CA ALA A 67 29.27 -0.22 23.99
C ALA A 67 28.55 -1.23 24.92
N PRO A 68 29.14 -1.55 26.09
CA PRO A 68 28.48 -2.43 27.07
C PRO A 68 27.18 -1.79 27.57
N GLY A 69 26.19 -2.62 27.92
CA GLY A 69 24.92 -2.16 28.50
C GLY A 69 23.76 -2.05 27.50
N TRP A 70 24.02 -2.07 26.19
CA TRP A 70 22.98 -2.13 25.16
C TRP A 70 22.24 -3.49 25.14
N ASN A 71 20.96 -3.45 24.80
CA ASN A 71 20.17 -4.61 24.40
C ASN A 71 19.46 -4.31 23.06
N PRO A 72 19.76 -5.04 21.97
CA PRO A 72 20.82 -6.06 21.86
C PRO A 72 22.23 -5.48 22.07
N ALA A 73 23.16 -6.31 22.59
CA ALA A 73 24.52 -5.91 22.98
C ALA A 73 25.40 -5.45 21.82
N VAL A 74 25.14 -5.94 20.61
CA VAL A 74 25.78 -5.49 19.36
C VAL A 74 24.69 -5.22 18.35
N TRP A 75 24.75 -4.06 17.71
CA TRP A 75 23.74 -3.62 16.75
C TRP A 75 24.39 -2.81 15.62
N THR A 76 23.58 -2.37 14.66
CA THR A 76 24.05 -1.61 13.49
C THR A 76 23.13 -0.42 13.22
N TYR A 77 23.69 0.64 12.65
CA TYR A 77 22.89 1.73 12.10
C TYR A 77 22.49 1.45 10.67
N THR A 78 21.22 1.66 10.34
CA THR A 78 20.78 1.85 8.95
C THR A 78 21.03 3.30 8.56
N VAL A 79 21.97 3.53 7.64
CA VAL A 79 22.21 4.83 7.02
C VAL A 79 21.27 4.99 5.83
N THR A 80 20.69 6.17 5.66
CA THR A 80 19.93 6.54 4.46
C THR A 80 20.36 7.92 3.98
N GLU A 81 20.98 7.97 2.80
CA GLU A 81 21.46 9.19 2.17
C GLU A 81 20.37 9.78 1.25
N ARG A 82 19.80 10.92 1.64
CA ARG A 82 18.74 11.63 0.89
C ARG A 82 19.31 12.91 0.30
N LEU A 83 20.04 12.77 -0.80
CA LEU A 83 20.74 13.88 -1.46
C LEU A 83 19.92 14.44 -2.63
N SER A 84 19.89 15.77 -2.74
CA SER A 84 19.21 16.47 -3.83
C SER A 84 19.94 16.22 -5.15
N GLY A 85 19.18 15.99 -6.23
CA GLY A 85 19.72 15.75 -7.56
C GLY A 85 20.09 14.29 -7.87
N LEU A 86 20.05 13.39 -6.88
CA LEU A 86 20.07 11.95 -7.12
C LEU A 86 18.64 11.43 -7.35
N GLY A 87 18.50 10.36 -8.15
CA GLY A 87 17.20 9.75 -8.47
C GLY A 87 16.41 9.30 -7.23
N ARG A 88 15.13 8.92 -7.42
CA ARG A 88 14.17 8.66 -6.32
C ARG A 88 14.55 7.53 -5.34
N THR A 89 15.63 6.80 -5.57
CA THR A 89 16.11 5.73 -4.69
C THR A 89 17.24 6.27 -3.81
N ALA A 90 16.94 6.57 -2.54
CA ALA A 90 17.96 6.90 -1.55
C ALA A 90 18.89 5.69 -1.34
N ARG A 91 20.21 5.92 -1.30
CA ARG A 91 21.18 4.88 -0.97
C ARG A 91 21.01 4.52 0.51
N SER A 92 20.88 3.23 0.81
CA SER A 92 20.76 2.75 2.19
C SER A 92 21.63 1.52 2.43
N TYR A 93 22.31 1.49 3.56
CA TYR A 93 23.24 0.44 3.97
C TYR A 93 23.39 0.40 5.49
N GLN A 94 23.96 -0.68 6.02
CA GLN A 94 24.25 -0.82 7.45
C GLN A 94 25.71 -0.42 7.75
N ILE A 95 25.94 0.20 8.90
CA ILE A 95 27.27 0.46 9.45
C ILE A 95 27.37 0.06 10.91
N VAL A 96 28.60 -0.21 11.35
CA VAL A 96 29.00 -0.38 12.76
C VAL A 96 29.81 0.85 13.14
N LEU A 97 29.58 1.41 14.33
CA LEU A 97 30.37 2.51 14.88
C LEU A 97 31.02 2.01 16.17
N SER A 98 32.29 1.60 16.10
CA SER A 98 32.98 1.03 17.26
C SER A 98 33.49 2.12 18.20
N ALA A 99 33.37 1.89 19.51
CA ALA A 99 33.90 2.78 20.54
C ALA A 99 35.43 3.01 20.43
N ASP A 100 36.16 2.04 19.87
CA ASP A 100 37.61 2.13 19.63
C ASP A 100 37.98 3.07 18.47
N HIS A 101 36.99 3.52 17.70
CA HIS A 101 37.15 4.47 16.59
C HIS A 101 36.30 5.72 16.84
N PRO A 102 36.74 6.65 17.71
CA PRO A 102 35.94 7.79 18.15
C PRO A 102 35.65 8.82 17.05
N THR A 103 36.29 8.70 15.88
CA THR A 103 36.01 9.52 14.70
C THR A 103 36.10 8.67 13.45
N VAL A 104 35.09 8.77 12.59
CA VAL A 104 34.98 8.01 11.34
C VAL A 104 34.47 8.92 10.22
N ASP A 105 35.06 8.83 9.03
CA ASP A 105 34.45 9.36 7.81
C ASP A 105 33.55 8.29 7.19
N LEU A 106 32.32 8.66 6.88
CA LEU A 106 31.32 7.77 6.30
C LEU A 106 31.77 7.22 4.95
N ALA A 107 32.62 7.93 4.21
CA ALA A 107 33.18 7.46 2.94
C ALA A 107 34.12 6.26 3.11
N ASP A 108 34.81 6.13 4.26
CA ASP A 108 35.75 5.05 4.53
C ASP A 108 35.05 3.73 4.91
N ILE A 109 33.84 3.83 5.46
CA ILE A 109 33.07 2.69 5.97
C ILE A 109 31.82 2.36 5.13
N ALA A 110 31.42 3.25 4.20
CA ALA A 110 30.31 2.98 3.31
C ALA A 110 30.65 1.81 2.36
N PRO A 111 29.78 0.79 2.24
CA PRO A 111 30.03 -0.32 1.32
C PRO A 111 30.17 0.14 -0.13
N ALA A 112 31.20 -0.33 -0.83
CA ALA A 112 31.50 0.05 -2.21
C ALA A 112 30.38 -0.32 -3.21
N ASP A 113 29.59 -1.36 -2.92
CA ASP A 113 28.39 -1.73 -3.69
C ASP A 113 27.38 -2.51 -2.80
N PRO A 114 26.19 -1.96 -2.51
CA PRO A 114 25.14 -2.69 -1.77
C PRO A 114 24.55 -3.90 -2.53
N ALA A 115 24.75 -3.98 -3.85
CA ALA A 115 24.20 -5.05 -4.69
C ALA A 115 25.16 -6.25 -4.87
N ASN A 116 26.44 -6.13 -4.49
CA ASN A 116 27.44 -7.21 -4.59
C ASN A 116 28.39 -7.23 -3.37
N PRO A 117 28.09 -7.98 -2.31
CA PRO A 117 28.99 -8.09 -1.16
C PRO A 117 30.19 -8.99 -1.49
N GLN A 118 31.34 -8.41 -1.85
CA GLN A 118 32.61 -9.13 -1.84
C GLN A 118 33.19 -9.13 -0.41
N TYR A 119 32.93 -10.20 0.34
CA TYR A 119 33.81 -10.61 1.44
C TYR A 119 34.65 -11.80 0.97
N VAL A 120 35.97 -11.63 0.96
CA VAL A 120 36.92 -12.75 0.89
C VAL A 120 37.33 -13.08 2.32
N ALA A 121 36.91 -14.24 2.83
CA ALA A 121 37.59 -14.84 3.97
C ALA A 121 38.91 -15.44 3.46
N VAL A 122 40.04 -15.01 4.02
CA VAL A 122 41.35 -15.61 3.77
C VAL A 122 41.70 -16.52 4.95
N PRO A 123 41.65 -17.85 4.80
CA PRO A 123 42.34 -18.77 5.70
C PRO A 123 43.86 -18.56 5.56
N GLY A 124 44.54 -18.26 6.68
CA GLY A 124 46.01 -18.23 6.71
C GLY A 124 46.61 -19.62 6.52
N PRO A 125 47.80 -19.75 5.89
CA PRO A 125 48.44 -21.04 5.69
C PRO A 125 48.88 -21.68 7.02
N ALA A 126 48.79 -23.02 7.11
CA ALA A 126 49.38 -23.80 8.20
C ALA A 126 50.92 -23.64 8.21
N GLY A 127 51.50 -23.36 9.37
CA GLY A 127 52.96 -23.33 9.55
C GLY A 127 53.61 -24.72 9.39
N PRO A 128 54.87 -24.79 8.93
CA PRO A 128 55.51 -26.04 8.51
C PRO A 128 55.85 -26.98 9.69
N PRO A 129 55.83 -28.32 9.49
CA PRO A 129 56.41 -29.30 10.42
C PRO A 129 57.92 -29.11 10.56
N GLY A 130 58.45 -29.24 11.79
CA GLY A 130 59.89 -29.12 12.10
C GLY A 130 60.75 -30.25 11.51
N GLU A 131 62.03 -29.94 11.26
CA GLU A 131 63.01 -30.81 10.60
C GLU A 131 63.39 -32.07 11.42
N LEU A 132 63.68 -33.16 10.70
CA LEU A 132 64.24 -34.40 11.21
C LEU A 132 65.77 -34.26 11.38
N GLY A 133 66.31 -34.62 12.55
CA GLY A 133 67.75 -34.56 12.83
C GLY A 133 68.61 -35.49 11.96
N PRO A 134 69.92 -35.20 11.82
CA PRO A 134 70.79 -35.79 10.80
C PRO A 134 71.17 -37.27 11.03
N GLN A 135 71.27 -38.00 9.92
CA GLN A 135 71.75 -39.39 9.83
C GLN A 135 73.28 -39.47 9.93
N GLY A 136 73.80 -40.38 10.76
CA GLY A 136 75.23 -40.66 10.89
C GLY A 136 75.83 -41.45 9.70
N PRO A 137 77.14 -41.33 9.43
CA PRO A 137 77.77 -41.80 8.19
C PRO A 137 77.96 -43.33 8.10
N ALA A 138 77.89 -43.84 6.87
CA ALA A 138 78.15 -45.24 6.50
C ALA A 138 79.66 -45.53 6.33
N GLY A 139 80.12 -46.69 6.80
CA GLY A 139 81.48 -47.20 6.57
C GLY A 139 81.58 -48.17 5.38
N PRO A 140 82.78 -48.41 4.80
CA PRO A 140 82.97 -49.15 3.54
C PRO A 140 83.03 -50.69 3.71
N ALA A 141 82.71 -51.42 2.64
CA ALA A 141 82.61 -52.89 2.59
C ALA A 141 83.97 -53.60 2.36
N GLY A 142 84.17 -54.74 3.05
CA GLY A 142 85.27 -55.69 2.84
C GLY A 142 84.73 -57.09 2.48
N ALA A 143 85.47 -57.84 1.66
CA ALA A 143 85.14 -59.21 1.25
C ALA A 143 84.86 -60.12 2.45
N VAL A 144 83.94 -61.09 2.31
CA VAL A 144 83.46 -61.89 3.44
C VAL A 144 84.44 -63.04 3.72
N HIS A 145 85.16 -62.96 4.83
CA HIS A 145 86.09 -64.00 5.31
C HIS A 145 85.37 -64.96 6.30
N SER A 146 84.07 -64.73 6.53
CA SER A 146 83.22 -65.53 7.41
C SER A 146 81.74 -65.37 7.07
N VAL A 147 81.00 -66.47 6.95
CA VAL A 147 79.52 -66.45 6.81
C VAL A 147 78.93 -67.09 8.05
N ASN A 148 78.09 -66.32 8.76
CA ASN A 148 77.34 -66.77 9.93
C ASN A 148 78.20 -67.48 11.01
N GLY A 149 79.38 -66.91 11.30
CA GLY A 149 80.29 -67.41 12.35
C GLY A 149 81.24 -68.53 11.93
N LYS A 150 81.17 -69.03 10.68
CA LYS A 150 82.11 -70.00 10.12
C LYS A 150 83.23 -69.27 9.38
N THR A 151 84.49 -69.63 9.66
CA THR A 151 85.72 -68.95 9.16
C THR A 151 86.67 -69.89 8.42
N ASP A 152 86.23 -71.11 8.10
CA ASP A 152 87.05 -72.07 7.37
C ASP A 152 87.23 -71.66 5.90
N ALA A 153 88.32 -72.13 5.28
CA ALA A 153 88.63 -71.82 3.88
C ALA A 153 87.55 -72.35 2.90
N ASP A 154 86.83 -73.40 3.29
CA ASP A 154 85.62 -73.90 2.63
C ASP A 154 84.44 -73.86 3.62
N ILE A 155 83.52 -72.89 3.45
CA ILE A 155 82.36 -72.75 4.35
C ILE A 155 81.24 -73.69 3.89
N VAL A 156 81.02 -74.79 4.61
CA VAL A 156 79.85 -75.67 4.42
C VAL A 156 78.67 -75.13 5.24
N LEU A 157 77.59 -74.75 4.55
CA LEU A 157 76.35 -74.24 5.15
C LEU A 157 75.26 -75.33 5.17
N THR A 158 74.60 -75.48 6.30
CA THR A 158 73.34 -76.21 6.47
C THR A 158 72.15 -75.27 6.25
N ALA A 159 70.94 -75.81 6.10
CA ALA A 159 69.74 -74.97 5.94
C ALA A 159 69.54 -73.98 7.10
N ALA A 160 69.89 -74.38 8.33
CA ALA A 160 69.87 -73.49 9.50
C ALA A 160 70.86 -72.33 9.38
N ASP A 161 72.03 -72.55 8.77
CA ASP A 161 73.06 -71.52 8.61
C ASP A 161 72.65 -70.39 7.66
N VAL A 162 71.67 -70.61 6.79
CA VAL A 162 71.16 -69.63 5.82
C VAL A 162 69.67 -69.30 5.99
N SER A 163 69.05 -69.78 7.08
CA SER A 163 67.60 -69.67 7.28
C SER A 163 66.78 -70.26 6.12
N ALA A 164 67.32 -71.25 5.40
CA ALA A 164 66.61 -71.99 4.37
C ALA A 164 65.64 -73.00 5.02
N VAL A 165 64.57 -73.29 4.30
CA VAL A 165 63.62 -74.33 4.69
C VAL A 165 64.29 -75.70 4.52
N ASP A 166 64.33 -76.48 5.60
CA ASP A 166 64.70 -77.88 5.55
C ASP A 166 63.70 -78.67 4.70
N ALA A 167 64.18 -79.42 3.71
CA ALA A 167 63.35 -80.21 2.79
C ALA A 167 62.43 -81.21 3.52
N SER A 168 62.80 -81.67 4.73
CA SER A 168 61.98 -82.54 5.57
C SER A 168 60.72 -81.85 6.15
N ARG A 169 60.70 -80.51 6.16
CA ARG A 169 59.58 -79.69 6.64
C ARG A 169 58.65 -79.21 5.52
N ALA A 170 58.99 -79.47 4.26
CA ALA A 170 58.18 -79.06 3.12
C ALA A 170 56.97 -80.00 2.97
N GLY A 171 55.76 -79.43 3.03
CA GLY A 171 54.51 -80.15 2.79
C GLY A 171 54.05 -81.10 3.89
N THR A 172 54.67 -81.04 5.08
CA THR A 172 54.30 -81.85 6.25
C THR A 172 53.46 -81.06 7.26
N PRO A 173 52.61 -81.71 8.08
CA PRO A 173 51.87 -81.04 9.16
C PRO A 173 52.82 -80.33 10.13
N GLY A 174 52.58 -79.03 10.40
CA GLY A 174 53.49 -78.19 11.21
C GLY A 174 54.74 -77.68 10.48
N GLY A 175 54.87 -78.02 9.20
CA GLY A 175 55.91 -77.53 8.28
C GLY A 175 55.48 -76.29 7.49
N VAL A 176 56.13 -76.07 6.34
CA VAL A 176 55.79 -75.02 5.39
C VAL A 176 55.12 -75.63 4.16
N ALA A 177 54.06 -74.99 3.67
CA ALA A 177 53.34 -75.44 2.48
C ALA A 177 54.22 -75.35 1.23
N THR A 178 54.12 -76.34 0.34
CA THR A 178 54.77 -76.31 -0.98
C THR A 178 53.81 -75.77 -2.02
N LEU A 179 54.33 -75.21 -3.12
CA LEU A 179 53.53 -74.87 -4.29
C LEU A 179 53.65 -75.98 -5.36
N GLY A 180 52.53 -76.29 -6.02
CA GLY A 180 52.48 -77.12 -7.21
C GLY A 180 52.99 -76.38 -8.45
N ALA A 181 52.99 -77.07 -9.60
CA ALA A 181 53.45 -76.49 -10.87
C ALA A 181 52.58 -75.31 -11.36
N ASP A 182 51.37 -75.20 -10.84
CA ASP A 182 50.43 -74.09 -11.05
C ASP A 182 50.65 -72.93 -10.07
N GLY A 183 51.64 -73.02 -9.17
CA GLY A 183 51.93 -72.01 -8.16
C GLY A 183 50.96 -72.00 -6.98
N LEU A 184 50.11 -73.03 -6.82
CA LEU A 184 49.14 -73.12 -5.73
C LEU A 184 49.56 -74.18 -4.70
N VAL A 185 49.13 -74.02 -3.44
CA VAL A 185 49.31 -75.07 -2.43
C VAL A 185 48.45 -76.28 -2.81
N PRO A 186 49.02 -77.50 -2.94
CA PRO A 186 48.26 -78.68 -3.29
C PRO A 186 47.09 -78.90 -2.33
N ALA A 187 45.94 -79.32 -2.85
CA ALA A 187 44.72 -79.50 -2.07
C ALA A 187 44.89 -80.44 -0.85
N ALA A 188 45.82 -81.41 -0.94
CA ALA A 188 46.16 -82.32 0.16
C ALA A 188 46.82 -81.61 1.37
N GLN A 189 47.36 -80.40 1.20
CA GLN A 189 47.96 -79.58 2.26
C GLN A 189 47.00 -78.50 2.80
N LEU A 190 45.82 -78.35 2.21
CA LEU A 190 44.79 -77.43 2.68
C LEU A 190 43.85 -78.14 3.66
N PRO A 191 43.34 -77.46 4.70
CA PRO A 191 42.24 -77.97 5.52
C PRO A 191 41.00 -78.23 4.64
N ALA A 192 40.24 -79.29 4.94
CA ALA A 192 39.02 -79.60 4.20
C ALA A 192 37.98 -78.47 4.40
N GLY A 193 37.79 -77.61 3.38
CA GLY A 193 36.72 -76.60 3.35
C GLY A 193 37.13 -75.17 2.95
N GLY A 194 37.89 -74.99 1.87
CA GLY A 194 38.39 -73.68 1.43
C GLY A 194 37.30 -72.69 0.98
N GLY A 195 37.09 -71.64 1.77
CA GLY A 195 36.34 -70.41 1.43
C GLY A 195 35.78 -69.71 2.68
N ALA A 196 35.95 -68.39 2.80
CA ALA A 196 35.49 -67.61 3.97
C ALA A 196 33.95 -67.65 4.19
N VAL A 197 33.19 -68.08 3.16
CA VAL A 197 31.75 -68.32 3.24
C VAL A 197 31.48 -69.77 2.90
N ALA A 198 31.15 -70.59 3.91
CA ALA A 198 30.83 -72.00 3.71
C ALA A 198 29.47 -72.20 3.02
N SER A 199 28.51 -71.29 3.23
CA SER A 199 27.20 -71.29 2.59
C SER A 199 26.57 -69.89 2.62
N VAL A 200 25.65 -69.60 1.70
CA VAL A 200 24.73 -68.45 1.79
C VAL A 200 23.32 -68.99 1.96
N ASN A 201 22.70 -68.66 3.10
CA ASN A 201 21.38 -69.18 3.49
C ASN A 201 21.27 -70.72 3.35
N GLY A 202 22.28 -71.45 3.83
CA GLY A 202 22.33 -72.92 3.81
C GLY A 202 22.67 -73.57 2.46
N ARG A 203 22.90 -72.80 1.40
CA ARG A 203 23.29 -73.33 0.07
C ARG A 203 24.80 -73.23 -0.14
N THR A 204 25.41 -74.28 -0.68
CA THR A 204 26.84 -74.37 -1.03
C THR A 204 27.03 -74.47 -2.56
N GLY A 205 28.23 -74.16 -3.07
CA GLY A 205 28.52 -74.19 -4.51
C GLY A 205 28.02 -72.94 -5.27
N ASN A 206 27.55 -73.10 -6.52
CA ASN A 206 26.95 -72.00 -7.30
C ASN A 206 25.60 -71.60 -6.68
N VAL A 207 25.56 -70.48 -5.97
CA VAL A 207 24.35 -70.01 -5.28
C VAL A 207 23.52 -69.09 -6.17
N THR A 208 22.27 -69.50 -6.49
CA THR A 208 21.23 -68.62 -7.04
C THR A 208 20.27 -68.24 -5.92
N LEU A 209 20.04 -66.94 -5.71
CA LEU A 209 19.22 -66.41 -4.61
C LEU A 209 17.95 -65.74 -5.14
N ALA A 210 16.83 -65.93 -4.43
CA ALA A 210 15.65 -65.09 -4.53
C ALA A 210 15.67 -64.00 -3.43
N ALA A 211 14.89 -62.94 -3.58
CA ALA A 211 14.84 -61.83 -2.62
C ALA A 211 14.53 -62.30 -1.18
N THR A 212 13.69 -63.32 -1.04
CA THR A 212 13.35 -63.93 0.26
C THR A 212 14.53 -64.60 0.95
N ASP A 213 15.53 -65.07 0.20
CA ASP A 213 16.70 -65.76 0.77
C ASP A 213 17.62 -64.81 1.55
N VAL A 214 17.50 -63.50 1.34
CA VAL A 214 18.33 -62.48 1.99
C VAL A 214 17.52 -61.43 2.75
N GLY A 215 16.23 -61.69 2.98
CA GLY A 215 15.32 -60.74 3.63
C GLY A 215 15.01 -59.49 2.79
N ALA A 216 15.32 -59.50 1.49
CA ALA A 216 14.95 -58.45 0.57
C ALA A 216 13.47 -58.55 0.18
N LEU A 217 12.87 -57.41 -0.13
CA LEU A 217 11.52 -57.36 -0.67
C LEU A 217 11.47 -57.91 -2.09
N SER A 218 10.43 -58.68 -2.40
CA SER A 218 10.03 -58.87 -3.80
C SER A 218 9.50 -57.55 -4.36
N GLN A 219 9.61 -57.35 -5.66
CA GLN A 219 9.12 -56.15 -6.34
C GLN A 219 7.65 -55.85 -5.99
N ALA A 220 6.78 -56.86 -6.07
CA ALA A 220 5.37 -56.75 -5.71
C ALA A 220 5.11 -56.34 -4.25
N ALA A 221 5.95 -56.80 -3.30
CA ALA A 221 5.82 -56.43 -1.88
C ALA A 221 6.42 -55.04 -1.58
N GLY A 222 7.38 -54.57 -2.39
CA GLY A 222 7.80 -53.17 -2.43
C GLY A 222 6.67 -52.28 -2.90
N ASP A 223 6.06 -52.61 -4.05
CA ASP A 223 4.98 -51.84 -4.67
C ASP A 223 3.73 -51.75 -3.79
N ALA A 224 3.49 -52.74 -2.91
CA ALA A 224 2.41 -52.70 -1.92
C ALA A 224 2.74 -51.86 -0.67
N ARG A 225 4.03 -51.75 -0.28
CA ARG A 225 4.46 -50.98 0.91
C ARG A 225 4.69 -49.51 0.61
N TYR A 226 5.09 -49.18 -0.61
CA TYR A 226 5.23 -47.81 -1.07
C TYR A 226 4.00 -47.47 -1.91
N LEU A 227 3.13 -46.61 -1.38
CA LEU A 227 1.94 -46.13 -2.10
C LEU A 227 2.34 -45.64 -3.50
N ALA A 228 1.85 -46.34 -4.54
CA ALA A 228 1.86 -45.82 -5.89
C ALA A 228 1.12 -44.47 -5.92
N ILE A 229 1.52 -43.57 -6.82
CA ILE A 229 1.01 -42.18 -6.91
C ILE A 229 -0.53 -42.10 -6.95
N ASP A 230 -1.20 -43.16 -7.39
CA ASP A 230 -2.67 -43.30 -7.46
C ASP A 230 -3.38 -43.48 -6.10
N GLY A 231 -2.64 -43.70 -5.01
CA GLY A 231 -3.19 -43.84 -3.66
C GLY A 231 -3.15 -42.58 -2.78
N SER A 232 -2.66 -41.46 -3.32
CA SER A 232 -2.57 -40.19 -2.57
C SER A 232 -3.97 -39.58 -2.41
N PRO A 233 -4.39 -39.14 -1.21
CA PRO A 233 -5.74 -38.58 -0.98
C PRO A 233 -6.03 -37.31 -1.79
N VAL A 234 -4.99 -36.66 -2.32
CA VAL A 234 -5.09 -35.61 -3.34
C VAL A 234 -4.30 -36.07 -4.57
N THR A 235 -5.00 -36.46 -5.62
CA THR A 235 -4.42 -36.85 -6.92
C THR A 235 -4.38 -35.69 -7.91
N SER A 236 -5.22 -34.67 -7.70
CA SER A 236 -5.20 -33.42 -8.46
C SER A 236 -5.75 -32.25 -7.65
N VAL A 237 -5.30 -31.04 -7.99
CA VAL A 237 -5.93 -29.78 -7.53
C VAL A 237 -6.32 -28.98 -8.76
N ASN A 238 -7.61 -28.70 -8.88
CA ASN A 238 -8.20 -28.01 -10.04
C ASN A 238 -7.72 -28.57 -11.40
N GLY A 239 -7.79 -29.90 -11.55
CA GLY A 239 -7.44 -30.60 -12.80
C GLY A 239 -5.93 -30.77 -13.07
N ARG A 240 -5.03 -30.25 -12.22
CA ARG A 240 -3.58 -30.44 -12.36
C ARG A 240 -3.09 -31.62 -11.53
N THR A 241 -2.22 -32.43 -12.11
CA THR A 241 -1.54 -33.57 -11.47
C THR A 241 -0.03 -33.29 -11.35
N GLY A 242 0.68 -34.01 -10.48
CA GLY A 242 2.14 -33.86 -10.30
C GLY A 242 2.55 -32.67 -9.42
N ALA A 243 3.65 -31.98 -9.77
CA ALA A 243 4.10 -30.78 -9.05
C ALA A 243 3.14 -29.60 -9.32
N VAL A 244 2.23 -29.34 -8.38
CA VAL A 244 1.17 -28.35 -8.55
C VAL A 244 1.66 -26.97 -8.09
N VAL A 245 1.78 -26.03 -9.03
CA VAL A 245 1.86 -24.59 -8.75
C VAL A 245 0.49 -23.98 -9.01
N LEU A 246 -0.15 -23.43 -7.98
CA LEU A 246 -1.47 -22.80 -8.08
C LEU A 246 -1.33 -21.28 -8.09
N ASN A 247 -2.13 -20.62 -8.93
CA ASN A 247 -2.39 -19.20 -8.85
C ASN A 247 -3.82 -18.94 -8.33
N ALA A 248 -4.19 -17.66 -8.13
CA ALA A 248 -5.50 -17.29 -7.61
C ALA A 248 -6.66 -17.80 -8.47
N THR A 249 -6.53 -17.76 -9.81
CA THR A 249 -7.56 -18.29 -10.72
C THR A 249 -7.75 -19.80 -10.60
N ASP A 250 -6.69 -20.53 -10.22
CA ASP A 250 -6.74 -21.98 -10.09
C ASP A 250 -7.58 -22.46 -8.90
N VAL A 251 -7.95 -21.57 -7.98
CA VAL A 251 -8.77 -21.90 -6.82
C VAL A 251 -10.01 -21.00 -6.71
N SER A 252 -10.35 -20.30 -7.80
CA SER A 252 -11.41 -19.27 -7.79
C SER A 252 -11.22 -18.21 -6.70
N ALA A 253 -9.97 -17.95 -6.31
CA ALA A 253 -9.61 -16.87 -5.41
C ALA A 253 -9.43 -15.57 -6.19
N VAL A 254 -9.73 -14.45 -5.54
CA VAL A 254 -9.37 -13.13 -6.06
C VAL A 254 -7.92 -12.86 -5.64
N ALA A 255 -7.11 -12.34 -6.57
CA ALA A 255 -5.73 -11.98 -6.27
C ALA A 255 -5.68 -10.90 -5.18
N SER A 256 -4.64 -10.93 -4.36
CA SER A 256 -4.43 -9.92 -3.32
C SER A 256 -4.31 -8.54 -3.98
N GLY A 257 -5.22 -7.61 -3.64
CA GLY A 257 -5.29 -6.26 -4.22
C GLY A 257 -6.47 -5.99 -5.16
N ASP A 258 -7.14 -7.05 -5.65
CA ASP A 258 -8.27 -6.94 -6.59
C ASP A 258 -9.64 -6.93 -5.91
N ALA A 259 -9.71 -7.28 -4.63
CA ALA A 259 -10.93 -7.22 -3.82
C ALA A 259 -10.70 -6.49 -2.49
N VAL A 260 -11.79 -5.93 -1.96
CA VAL A 260 -11.88 -5.43 -0.58
C VAL A 260 -12.39 -6.56 0.30
N LEU A 261 -11.70 -6.85 1.41
CA LEU A 261 -12.10 -7.87 2.37
C LEU A 261 -13.34 -7.42 3.14
N LEU A 262 -14.19 -8.37 3.51
CA LEU A 262 -15.39 -8.13 4.30
C LEU A 262 -15.09 -7.87 5.78
N THR A 263 -13.89 -8.20 6.24
CA THR A 263 -13.46 -8.06 7.63
C THR A 263 -12.04 -7.52 7.72
N GLY A 264 -11.74 -6.86 8.84
CA GLY A 264 -10.45 -6.23 9.08
C GLY A 264 -10.30 -4.87 8.41
N ASN A 265 -9.36 -4.07 8.91
CA ASN A 265 -9.05 -2.77 8.31
C ASN A 265 -8.18 -2.96 7.07
N GLN A 266 -8.49 -2.24 5.99
CA GLN A 266 -7.73 -2.28 4.75
C GLN A 266 -7.39 -0.90 4.24
N THR A 267 -6.15 -0.74 3.78
CA THR A 267 -5.73 0.45 3.04
C THR A 267 -5.88 0.18 1.55
N VAL A 268 -6.73 0.96 0.88
CA VAL A 268 -6.90 0.90 -0.58
C VAL A 268 -6.04 2.00 -1.21
N GLN A 269 -4.95 1.62 -1.87
CA GLN A 269 -4.07 2.58 -2.57
C GLN A 269 -4.56 2.86 -3.99
N GLY A 270 -4.28 4.07 -4.49
CA GLY A 270 -4.64 4.52 -5.83
C GLY A 270 -6.10 4.91 -6.00
N THR A 271 -6.45 5.41 -7.18
CA THR A 271 -7.83 5.76 -7.53
C THR A 271 -8.63 4.51 -7.85
N LYS A 272 -9.79 4.34 -7.20
CA LYS A 272 -10.78 3.31 -7.56
C LYS A 272 -11.98 3.98 -8.25
N THR A 273 -12.48 3.35 -9.30
CA THR A 273 -13.71 3.78 -10.00
C THR A 273 -14.80 2.76 -9.71
N PHE A 274 -15.91 3.20 -9.13
CA PHE A 274 -17.08 2.35 -8.90
C PHE A 274 -18.13 2.61 -9.99
N ALA A 275 -18.71 1.55 -10.54
CA ALA A 275 -19.79 1.67 -11.53
C ALA A 275 -21.05 2.34 -10.94
N ALA A 276 -21.24 2.23 -9.62
CA ALA A 276 -22.23 2.97 -8.85
C ALA A 276 -21.57 3.52 -7.57
N PRO A 277 -21.93 4.72 -7.08
CA PRO A 277 -21.35 5.26 -5.86
C PRO A 277 -21.54 4.31 -4.65
N PRO A 278 -20.53 4.13 -3.80
CA PRO A 278 -20.67 3.34 -2.59
C PRO A 278 -21.73 3.95 -1.66
N LEU A 279 -22.58 3.09 -1.08
CA LEU A 279 -23.67 3.48 -0.18
C LEU A 279 -23.29 3.14 1.27
N THR A 280 -23.68 3.99 2.21
CA THR A 280 -23.53 3.75 3.65
C THR A 280 -24.78 4.18 4.42
N THR A 281 -25.15 3.40 5.44
CA THR A 281 -26.20 3.73 6.40
C THR A 281 -25.64 4.36 7.69
N VAL A 282 -24.32 4.34 7.87
CA VAL A 282 -23.64 4.80 9.08
C VAL A 282 -23.44 6.31 9.04
N THR A 283 -23.71 6.97 10.16
CA THR A 283 -23.37 8.37 10.39
C THR A 283 -21.88 8.49 10.70
N PRO A 284 -21.12 9.42 10.08
CA PRO A 284 -19.70 9.54 10.33
C PRO A 284 -19.42 9.90 11.80
N THR A 285 -18.43 9.24 12.41
CA THR A 285 -17.98 9.44 13.80
C THR A 285 -16.58 10.04 13.90
N THR A 286 -15.84 10.11 12.78
CA THR A 286 -14.51 10.71 12.70
C THR A 286 -14.40 11.55 11.43
N ASP A 287 -13.51 12.53 11.41
CA ASP A 287 -13.38 13.51 10.31
C ASP A 287 -13.09 12.87 8.95
N ASP A 288 -12.37 11.75 8.92
CA ASP A 288 -11.94 11.09 7.68
C ASP A 288 -12.93 10.05 7.12
N GLN A 289 -14.10 9.88 7.73
CA GLN A 289 -15.10 8.92 7.23
C GLN A 289 -15.89 9.47 6.04
N LEU A 290 -16.08 8.63 5.02
CA LEU A 290 -17.00 8.93 3.91
C LEU A 290 -18.42 9.17 4.44
N THR A 291 -19.02 10.28 4.03
CA THR A 291 -20.34 10.70 4.52
C THR A 291 -21.41 10.51 3.45
N ARG A 292 -22.58 9.99 3.84
CA ARG A 292 -23.76 10.00 2.95
C ARG A 292 -24.29 11.43 2.78
N ARG A 293 -24.77 11.77 1.57
CA ARG A 293 -25.31 13.10 1.27
C ARG A 293 -26.40 13.54 2.27
N GLY A 294 -27.32 12.65 2.65
CA GLY A 294 -28.37 13.00 3.61
C GLY A 294 -27.84 13.37 5.01
N TYR A 295 -26.63 12.94 5.38
CA TYR A 295 -25.97 13.43 6.60
C TYR A 295 -25.44 14.84 6.37
N VAL A 296 -24.71 15.09 5.28
CA VAL A 296 -24.21 16.42 4.91
C VAL A 296 -25.33 17.45 4.82
N ASP A 297 -26.43 17.10 4.16
CA ASP A 297 -27.61 17.96 4.01
C ASP A 297 -28.25 18.28 5.40
N ALA A 298 -28.14 17.36 6.38
CA ALA A 298 -28.67 17.57 7.72
C ALA A 298 -27.72 18.38 8.63
N VAL A 299 -26.40 18.21 8.51
CA VAL A 299 -25.41 18.87 9.40
C VAL A 299 -24.86 20.19 8.85
N SER A 300 -24.88 20.39 7.53
CA SER A 300 -24.47 21.66 6.91
C SER A 300 -25.36 22.85 7.29
N SER A 301 -26.47 22.60 8.01
CA SER A 301 -27.44 23.59 8.44
C SER A 301 -27.59 23.68 9.96
N ALA A 302 -26.56 23.33 10.76
CA ALA A 302 -26.66 23.47 12.21
C ALA A 302 -26.97 24.95 12.59
N GLY A 303 -28.20 25.19 13.06
CA GLY A 303 -28.70 26.53 13.41
C GLY A 303 -29.37 27.33 12.28
N SER A 304 -29.52 26.79 11.07
CA SER A 304 -30.25 27.44 9.96
C SER A 304 -31.21 26.46 9.31
N TRP A 305 -32.40 26.91 8.92
CA TRP A 305 -33.32 26.05 8.18
C TRP A 305 -32.81 25.91 6.75
N SER A 306 -32.86 24.70 6.20
CA SER A 306 -32.59 24.45 4.76
C SER A 306 -33.92 24.38 4.00
N PRO A 307 -33.93 24.57 2.66
CA PRO A 307 -35.15 24.42 1.86
C PRO A 307 -35.85 23.09 2.13
N SER A 308 -35.08 22.00 2.18
CA SER A 308 -35.59 20.65 2.40
C SER A 308 -36.18 20.45 3.80
N ALA A 309 -35.69 21.19 4.81
CA ALA A 309 -36.21 21.09 6.17
C ALA A 309 -37.68 21.53 6.29
N VAL A 310 -38.19 22.30 5.32
CA VAL A 310 -39.60 22.72 5.25
C VAL A 310 -40.26 22.35 3.91
N GLY A 311 -39.73 21.35 3.21
CA GLY A 311 -40.38 20.73 2.05
C GLY A 311 -40.14 21.41 0.69
N PHE A 312 -39.18 22.33 0.58
CA PHE A 312 -38.74 22.90 -0.70
C PHE A 312 -37.46 22.20 -1.21
N ALA A 313 -37.26 22.19 -2.52
CA ALA A 313 -36.02 21.71 -3.14
C ALA A 313 -34.93 22.80 -3.21
N GLY A 314 -35.35 24.07 -3.22
CA GLY A 314 -34.49 25.25 -3.22
C GLY A 314 -35.31 26.51 -2.99
N TRP A 315 -34.70 27.55 -2.45
CA TRP A 315 -35.32 28.87 -2.28
C TRP A 315 -34.32 29.99 -2.57
N ALA A 316 -34.82 31.21 -2.78
CA ALA A 316 -33.96 32.37 -2.97
C ALA A 316 -33.15 32.73 -1.71
N PHE A 317 -33.77 32.60 -0.54
CA PHE A 317 -33.18 32.81 0.79
C PHE A 317 -34.11 32.21 1.87
N ASP A 318 -33.61 32.05 3.10
CA ASP A 318 -34.43 31.62 4.24
C ASP A 318 -35.58 32.64 4.45
N PRO A 319 -36.87 32.22 4.40
CA PRO A 319 -37.99 33.13 4.57
C PRO A 319 -37.97 33.89 5.92
N ALA A 320 -37.28 33.40 6.95
CA ALA A 320 -37.09 34.10 8.22
C ALA A 320 -36.28 35.41 8.06
N CYS A 321 -35.49 35.55 6.99
CA CYS A 321 -34.79 36.79 6.63
C CYS A 321 -35.68 37.80 5.88
N GLY A 322 -36.93 37.44 5.58
CA GLY A 322 -37.89 38.30 4.89
C GLY A 322 -38.62 39.29 5.81
N SER A 323 -39.22 40.32 5.22
CA SER A 323 -40.08 41.27 5.93
C SER A 323 -41.40 41.45 5.20
N ALA A 324 -42.51 41.22 5.91
CA ALA A 324 -43.86 41.52 5.43
C ALA A 324 -44.27 42.98 5.66
N ALA A 325 -43.52 43.75 6.46
CA ALA A 325 -43.78 45.18 6.70
C ALA A 325 -43.42 46.06 5.49
N THR A 326 -42.56 45.54 4.60
CA THR A 326 -42.16 46.21 3.36
C THR A 326 -42.35 45.24 2.19
N PRO A 327 -43.56 44.79 1.86
CA PRO A 327 -43.73 43.78 0.82
C PRO A 327 -43.44 44.36 -0.58
N GLN A 328 -43.20 43.49 -1.56
CA GLN A 328 -43.01 43.90 -2.95
C GLN A 328 -44.35 43.85 -3.71
N TYR A 329 -44.78 45.00 -4.23
CA TYR A 329 -45.84 45.07 -5.24
C TYR A 329 -45.21 45.16 -6.62
N CYS A 330 -45.53 44.22 -7.50
CA CYS A 330 -44.97 44.19 -8.85
C CYS A 330 -45.58 45.29 -9.73
N ILE A 331 -44.80 45.90 -10.62
CA ILE A 331 -45.31 46.87 -11.59
C ILE A 331 -45.90 46.09 -12.77
N ASN A 332 -47.06 46.54 -13.26
CA ASN A 332 -47.78 45.89 -14.35
C ASN A 332 -46.89 45.71 -15.60
N GLY A 333 -46.83 44.48 -16.10
CA GLY A 333 -46.12 44.13 -17.33
C GLY A 333 -44.59 44.09 -17.22
N TRP A 334 -44.03 44.13 -16.01
CA TRP A 334 -42.59 43.90 -15.79
C TRP A 334 -42.33 42.45 -15.43
N VAL A 335 -41.24 41.88 -15.97
CA VAL A 335 -40.79 40.52 -15.63
C VAL A 335 -39.71 40.61 -14.56
N TYR A 336 -40.06 40.19 -13.35
CA TYR A 336 -39.17 40.06 -12.20
C TYR A 336 -38.43 38.73 -12.27
N LEU A 337 -37.16 38.69 -11.87
CA LEU A 337 -36.31 37.50 -11.85
C LEU A 337 -35.75 37.26 -10.44
N ILE A 338 -35.99 36.07 -9.93
CA ILE A 338 -35.63 35.62 -8.59
C ILE A 338 -34.74 34.37 -8.71
N GLY A 339 -33.47 34.51 -8.32
CA GLY A 339 -32.49 33.44 -8.39
C GLY A 339 -32.73 32.40 -7.29
N VAL A 340 -32.81 31.13 -7.69
CA VAL A 340 -32.95 29.98 -6.79
C VAL A 340 -31.87 28.94 -7.11
N PRO A 341 -30.96 28.63 -6.18
CA PRO A 341 -30.01 27.54 -6.34
C PRO A 341 -30.66 26.18 -6.08
N LEU A 342 -30.26 25.16 -6.85
CA LEU A 342 -30.53 23.75 -6.61
C LEU A 342 -29.21 23.00 -6.45
N HIS A 343 -29.03 22.33 -5.32
CA HIS A 343 -27.78 21.59 -5.01
C HIS A 343 -27.80 20.15 -5.53
N ALA A 344 -28.91 19.72 -6.16
CA ALA A 344 -29.06 18.39 -6.70
C ALA A 344 -30.09 18.33 -7.84
N GLN A 345 -30.03 17.25 -8.62
CA GLN A 345 -31.06 16.98 -9.61
C GLN A 345 -32.43 16.89 -8.93
N THR A 346 -33.39 17.66 -9.44
CA THR A 346 -34.71 17.83 -8.85
C THR A 346 -35.76 17.77 -9.95
N ILE A 347 -36.82 16.97 -9.75
CA ILE A 347 -38.02 17.07 -10.59
C ILE A 347 -38.86 18.23 -10.04
N VAL A 348 -38.74 19.42 -10.64
CA VAL A 348 -39.48 20.60 -10.21
C VAL A 348 -40.90 20.51 -10.76
N LYS A 349 -41.90 20.52 -9.87
CA LYS A 349 -43.33 20.57 -10.23
C LYS A 349 -43.98 21.89 -9.86
N ASN A 350 -43.45 22.60 -8.87
CA ASN A 350 -44.11 23.74 -8.27
C ASN A 350 -43.14 24.91 -8.07
N ILE A 351 -43.63 26.12 -8.35
CA ILE A 351 -43.03 27.39 -7.91
C ILE A 351 -43.85 27.88 -6.71
N ALA A 352 -43.20 28.34 -5.64
CA ALA A 352 -43.87 28.86 -4.47
C ALA A 352 -43.48 30.31 -4.20
N PHE A 353 -44.46 31.10 -3.75
CA PHE A 353 -44.27 32.45 -3.23
C PHE A 353 -44.94 32.57 -1.86
N TYR A 354 -44.47 33.45 -1.01
CA TYR A 354 -45.20 33.84 0.20
C TYR A 354 -45.89 35.18 -0.04
N VAL A 355 -47.19 35.23 0.20
CA VAL A 355 -48.05 36.39 0.00
C VAL A 355 -48.56 36.85 1.36
N PRO A 356 -47.98 37.92 1.95
CA PRO A 356 -48.40 38.39 3.27
C PRO A 356 -49.84 38.94 3.28
N GLY A 357 -50.27 39.55 2.18
CA GLY A 357 -51.55 40.25 2.11
C GLY A 357 -51.79 40.87 0.74
N TYR A 358 -53.05 41.06 0.34
CA TYR A 358 -53.45 42.04 -0.67
C TYR A 358 -54.91 42.50 -0.50
N VAL A 359 -55.17 43.73 -0.93
CA VAL A 359 -56.48 44.39 -0.84
C VAL A 359 -57.23 44.24 -2.16
N GLY A 360 -58.51 43.84 -2.11
CA GLY A 360 -59.36 43.55 -3.26
C GLY A 360 -59.11 44.33 -4.57
N ASN A 361 -58.90 43.56 -5.63
CA ASN A 361 -59.12 43.75 -7.07
C ASN A 361 -58.51 42.51 -7.73
N THR A 362 -59.10 41.98 -8.81
CA THR A 362 -58.64 40.70 -9.35
C THR A 362 -57.33 40.84 -10.10
N LEU A 363 -56.36 39.97 -9.78
CA LEU A 363 -55.16 39.77 -10.59
C LEU A 363 -55.58 39.48 -12.04
N GLY A 364 -54.98 40.15 -13.01
CA GLY A 364 -55.30 39.92 -14.41
C GLY A 364 -54.86 38.54 -14.87
N ALA A 365 -55.63 37.95 -15.80
CA ALA A 365 -55.37 36.61 -16.34
C ALA A 365 -54.02 36.48 -17.07
N ALA A 366 -53.43 37.61 -17.49
CA ALA A 366 -52.11 37.67 -18.11
C ALA A 366 -50.96 37.68 -17.09
N SER A 367 -51.12 37.04 -15.93
CA SER A 367 -50.10 36.96 -14.88
C SER A 367 -49.57 35.54 -14.76
N PHE A 368 -48.24 35.37 -14.75
CA PHE A 368 -47.61 34.06 -14.82
C PHE A 368 -46.35 34.00 -13.96
N ALA A 369 -46.04 32.80 -13.45
CA ALA A 369 -44.72 32.46 -12.96
C ALA A 369 -44.07 31.43 -13.90
N GLY A 370 -42.75 31.37 -13.92
CA GLY A 370 -42.04 30.42 -14.76
C GLY A 370 -40.63 30.14 -14.27
N LEU A 371 -40.06 29.05 -14.75
CA LEU A 371 -38.71 28.59 -14.40
C LEU A 371 -37.81 28.79 -15.62
N TYR A 372 -36.64 29.37 -15.38
CA TYR A 372 -35.62 29.61 -16.41
C TYR A 372 -34.28 29.06 -15.96
N THR A 373 -33.50 28.55 -16.91
CA THR A 373 -32.09 28.21 -16.67
C THR A 373 -31.28 29.47 -16.40
N SER A 374 -30.06 29.32 -15.88
CA SER A 374 -29.08 30.41 -15.74
C SER A 374 -28.69 31.08 -17.07
N ALA A 375 -28.98 30.44 -18.21
CA ALA A 375 -28.78 31.01 -19.55
C ALA A 375 -30.00 31.82 -20.05
N GLY A 376 -31.06 31.93 -19.25
CA GLY A 376 -32.26 32.69 -19.60
C GLY A 376 -33.23 31.94 -20.52
N ALA A 377 -33.14 30.61 -20.65
CA ALA A 377 -34.09 29.80 -21.40
C ALA A 377 -35.24 29.34 -20.50
N ARG A 378 -36.50 29.53 -20.92
CA ARG A 378 -37.68 29.09 -20.15
C ARG A 378 -37.83 27.57 -20.24
N VAL A 379 -37.88 26.93 -19.09
CA VAL A 379 -38.02 25.47 -18.94
C VAL A 379 -39.31 25.07 -18.24
N GLY A 380 -40.05 26.03 -17.68
CA GLY A 380 -41.37 25.81 -17.11
C GLY A 380 -42.18 27.10 -17.06
N VAL A 381 -43.50 26.96 -17.07
CA VAL A 381 -44.46 28.05 -16.90
C VAL A 381 -45.66 27.53 -16.12
N THR A 382 -46.29 28.37 -15.31
CA THR A 382 -47.52 28.03 -14.58
C THR A 382 -48.76 28.30 -15.44
N ALA A 383 -49.91 27.80 -14.99
CA ALA A 383 -51.19 28.38 -15.40
C ALA A 383 -51.28 29.87 -14.97
N ALA A 384 -52.31 30.57 -15.44
CA ALA A 384 -52.55 31.97 -15.06
C ALA A 384 -52.66 32.11 -13.53
N LEU A 385 -51.91 33.04 -12.94
CA LEU A 385 -51.82 33.16 -11.49
C LEU A 385 -53.13 33.65 -10.85
N ASN A 386 -54.00 34.33 -11.62
CA ASN A 386 -55.30 34.79 -11.13
C ASN A 386 -56.23 33.64 -10.70
N THR A 387 -55.99 32.42 -11.16
CA THR A 387 -56.73 31.23 -10.72
C THR A 387 -56.05 30.49 -9.57
N LEU A 388 -54.78 30.81 -9.27
CA LEU A 388 -53.97 30.11 -8.26
C LEU A 388 -53.91 30.88 -6.93
N PHE A 389 -54.09 32.21 -6.97
CA PHE A 389 -54.09 33.08 -5.80
C PHE A 389 -55.51 33.15 -5.23
N THR A 390 -55.88 32.15 -4.41
CA THR A 390 -57.24 31.97 -3.88
C THR A 390 -57.48 32.62 -2.52
N ALA A 391 -56.43 33.02 -1.81
CA ALA A 391 -56.51 33.68 -0.50
C ALA A 391 -55.76 35.01 -0.52
N THR A 392 -56.27 35.99 0.23
CA THR A 392 -55.77 37.36 0.24
C THR A 392 -54.70 37.63 1.29
N GLU A 393 -54.33 36.68 2.15
CA GLU A 393 -53.39 36.96 3.25
C GLU A 393 -52.62 35.74 3.78
N GLY A 394 -51.41 36.02 4.30
CA GLY A 394 -50.64 35.18 5.21
C GLY A 394 -50.23 33.80 4.71
N ARG A 395 -50.08 33.56 3.40
CA ARG A 395 -49.97 32.20 2.87
C ARG A 395 -48.85 32.00 1.85
N THR A 396 -48.25 30.81 1.91
CA THR A 396 -47.47 30.26 0.80
C THR A 396 -48.41 29.84 -0.33
N VAL A 397 -48.31 30.51 -1.48
CA VAL A 397 -49.05 30.15 -2.70
C VAL A 397 -48.19 29.22 -3.53
N VAL A 398 -48.69 28.00 -3.75
CA VAL A 398 -48.05 26.99 -4.59
C VAL A 398 -48.61 27.11 -6.00
N CYS A 399 -47.74 27.33 -6.98
CA CYS A 399 -48.06 27.55 -8.38
C CYS A 399 -47.49 26.38 -9.21
N PRO A 400 -48.31 25.38 -9.57
CA PRO A 400 -47.85 24.25 -10.37
C PRO A 400 -47.37 24.69 -11.75
N LEU A 401 -46.26 24.10 -12.18
CA LEU A 401 -45.84 24.15 -13.58
C LEU A 401 -46.80 23.31 -14.42
N THR A 402 -47.10 23.77 -15.64
CA THR A 402 -47.96 23.02 -16.58
C THR A 402 -47.34 21.68 -16.99
N ALA A 403 -46.01 21.56 -16.88
CA ALA A 403 -45.27 20.32 -17.03
C ALA A 403 -44.12 20.28 -16.00
N ALA A 404 -43.88 19.10 -15.42
CA ALA A 404 -42.74 18.90 -14.53
C ALA A 404 -41.42 19.03 -15.31
N TYR A 405 -40.38 19.56 -14.67
CA TYR A 405 -39.07 19.74 -15.27
C TYR A 405 -37.98 19.07 -14.45
N THR A 406 -37.20 18.18 -15.06
CA THR A 406 -36.03 17.56 -14.43
C THR A 406 -34.86 18.55 -14.48
N ALA A 407 -34.70 19.34 -13.43
CA ALA A 407 -33.63 20.31 -13.26
C ALA A 407 -32.33 19.63 -12.82
N ALA A 408 -31.24 19.88 -13.53
CA ALA A 408 -29.89 19.56 -13.06
C ALA A 408 -29.49 20.48 -11.89
N PRO A 409 -28.51 20.09 -11.05
CA PRO A 409 -27.94 21.01 -10.04
C PRO A 409 -27.43 22.29 -10.71
N GLY A 410 -27.68 23.44 -10.10
CA GLY A 410 -27.29 24.74 -10.64
C GLY A 410 -28.19 25.89 -10.20
N ASN A 411 -28.00 27.05 -10.81
CA ASN A 411 -28.79 28.25 -10.54
C ASN A 411 -29.91 28.39 -11.58
N TYR A 412 -31.10 28.73 -11.11
CA TYR A 412 -32.27 28.99 -11.93
C TYR A 412 -32.86 30.35 -11.59
N TRP A 413 -33.64 30.92 -12.52
CA TRP A 413 -34.52 32.04 -12.20
C TRP A 413 -35.97 31.57 -12.13
N VAL A 414 -36.64 31.88 -11.03
CA VAL A 414 -38.09 32.03 -11.01
C VAL A 414 -38.40 33.39 -11.61
N ALA A 415 -39.13 33.42 -12.72
CA ALA A 415 -39.63 34.64 -13.32
C ALA A 415 -41.08 34.89 -12.89
N LEU A 416 -41.44 36.14 -12.68
CA LEU A 416 -42.78 36.56 -12.29
C LEU A 416 -43.21 37.77 -13.13
N VAL A 417 -44.34 37.65 -13.82
CA VAL A 417 -45.02 38.78 -14.47
C VAL A 417 -46.40 38.95 -13.85
N ILE A 418 -46.68 40.17 -13.39
CA ILE A 418 -47.96 40.55 -12.79
C ILE A 418 -48.60 41.57 -13.71
N ASN A 419 -49.87 41.33 -14.04
CA ASN A 419 -50.69 42.26 -14.79
C ASN A 419 -51.98 42.51 -14.03
N GLY A 420 -52.14 43.75 -13.58
CA GLY A 420 -53.26 44.14 -12.75
C GLY A 420 -53.14 43.61 -11.31
N PRO A 421 -53.89 44.20 -10.39
CA PRO A 421 -54.74 45.35 -10.59
C PRO A 421 -53.97 46.68 -10.69
N SER A 422 -54.68 47.74 -11.06
CA SER A 422 -54.17 49.12 -11.09
C SER A 422 -55.01 49.95 -10.09
N PRO A 423 -54.41 50.57 -9.07
CA PRO A 423 -52.98 50.61 -8.76
C PRO A 423 -52.43 49.23 -8.33
N ASN A 424 -51.13 49.00 -8.54
CA ASN A 424 -50.49 47.72 -8.24
C ASN A 424 -50.52 47.33 -6.75
N THR A 425 -50.70 48.30 -5.86
CA THR A 425 -50.86 48.11 -4.41
C THR A 425 -52.17 47.42 -4.02
N SER A 426 -53.11 47.25 -4.96
CA SER A 426 -54.30 46.41 -4.78
C SER A 426 -54.05 44.95 -5.19
N GLY A 427 -52.85 44.60 -5.64
CA GLY A 427 -52.49 43.25 -6.06
C GLY A 427 -51.76 42.45 -4.99
N PRO A 428 -51.48 41.16 -5.25
CA PRO A 428 -50.69 40.32 -4.34
C PRO A 428 -49.39 41.02 -3.94
N ALA A 429 -49.20 41.23 -2.64
CA ALA A 429 -47.93 41.65 -2.10
C ALA A 429 -47.04 40.41 -1.93
N PHE A 430 -45.77 40.50 -2.31
CA PHE A 430 -44.82 39.39 -2.19
C PHE A 430 -43.86 39.61 -1.04
N LEU A 431 -43.56 38.56 -0.28
CA LEU A 431 -42.47 38.59 0.71
C LEU A 431 -41.16 38.96 0.02
N ARG A 432 -40.37 39.82 0.66
CA ARG A 432 -39.03 40.18 0.18
C ARG A 432 -38.03 40.21 1.33
N GLY A 433 -36.75 40.19 1.01
CA GLY A 433 -35.67 40.29 2.00
C GLY A 433 -35.76 41.57 2.85
N SER A 434 -35.38 41.48 4.13
CA SER A 434 -35.53 42.55 5.14
C SER A 434 -34.69 43.82 4.92
N SER A 435 -33.59 43.74 4.17
CA SER A 435 -32.77 44.91 3.79
C SER A 435 -33.20 45.44 2.41
N VAL A 436 -34.12 46.40 2.40
CA VAL A 436 -34.65 47.05 1.19
C VAL A 436 -34.16 48.51 1.07
N GLY A 437 -34.00 49.00 -0.17
CA GLY A 437 -33.53 50.36 -0.45
C GLY A 437 -33.13 50.54 -1.92
N GLN A 438 -32.50 51.65 -2.28
CA GLN A 438 -32.02 51.91 -3.66
C GLN A 438 -30.81 51.03 -4.04
N ALA A 439 -30.10 50.43 -3.07
CA ALA A 439 -28.93 49.57 -3.29
C ALA A 439 -28.88 48.39 -2.31
N PRO A 440 -29.87 47.48 -2.29
CA PRO A 440 -29.92 46.42 -1.29
C PRO A 440 -28.89 45.32 -1.56
N GLY A 441 -28.48 44.63 -0.50
CA GLY A 441 -27.50 43.54 -0.55
C GLY A 441 -27.92 42.35 -1.43
N GLY A 442 -29.19 42.24 -1.82
CA GLY A 442 -29.67 41.23 -2.78
C GLY A 442 -28.95 41.25 -4.13
N SER A 443 -28.34 42.38 -4.50
CA SER A 443 -27.53 42.51 -5.72
C SER A 443 -26.05 42.17 -5.55
N ALA A 444 -25.58 41.92 -4.32
CA ALA A 444 -24.18 41.60 -4.03
C ALA A 444 -23.78 40.28 -4.73
N ARG A 445 -22.73 40.38 -5.54
CA ARG A 445 -22.13 39.30 -6.34
C ARG A 445 -20.76 39.74 -6.86
N MET A 446 -19.91 38.78 -7.22
CA MET A 446 -18.68 39.05 -7.98
C MET A 446 -19.02 39.53 -9.41
N PRO A 447 -18.22 40.40 -10.02
CA PRO A 447 -18.37 40.75 -11.44
C PRO A 447 -18.42 39.49 -12.32
N GLY A 448 -19.33 39.45 -13.28
CA GLY A 448 -19.55 38.30 -14.18
C GLY A 448 -20.44 37.18 -13.64
N TYR A 449 -20.83 37.23 -12.35
CA TYR A 449 -21.77 36.26 -11.78
C TYR A 449 -23.24 36.70 -11.98
N PRO A 450 -24.19 35.74 -12.00
CA PRO A 450 -25.59 36.02 -12.29
C PRO A 450 -26.23 36.97 -11.28
N ILE A 451 -27.11 37.84 -11.78
CA ILE A 451 -27.95 38.71 -10.95
C ILE A 451 -28.99 37.85 -10.26
N ARG A 452 -28.94 37.78 -8.92
CA ARG A 452 -29.88 36.99 -8.12
C ARG A 452 -31.27 37.62 -8.08
N HIS A 453 -31.35 38.94 -7.95
CA HIS A 453 -32.62 39.66 -7.94
C HIS A 453 -32.56 40.77 -8.98
N GLY A 454 -33.45 40.69 -9.95
CA GLY A 454 -33.45 41.59 -11.09
C GLY A 454 -34.79 41.65 -11.79
N ARG A 455 -34.78 42.31 -12.94
CA ARG A 455 -35.91 42.38 -13.86
C ARG A 455 -35.39 42.46 -15.30
N LEU A 456 -36.25 42.13 -16.26
CA LEU A 456 -35.99 42.45 -17.66
C LEU A 456 -36.27 43.94 -17.91
N SER A 457 -35.51 44.54 -18.82
CA SER A 457 -35.70 45.93 -19.23
C SER A 457 -36.97 46.16 -20.05
N THR A 458 -37.50 45.12 -20.70
CA THR A 458 -38.73 45.19 -21.50
C THR A 458 -39.96 45.22 -20.61
N THR A 459 -40.86 46.17 -20.87
CA THR A 459 -42.09 46.41 -20.11
C THR A 459 -43.34 46.05 -20.91
N GLY A 460 -44.53 46.09 -20.29
CA GLY A 460 -45.81 45.81 -20.96
C GLY A 460 -46.03 44.33 -21.30
N GLN A 461 -45.27 43.42 -20.70
CA GLN A 461 -45.35 41.99 -20.96
C GLN A 461 -46.67 41.41 -20.46
N THR A 462 -47.42 40.75 -21.35
CA THR A 462 -48.64 39.99 -21.03
C THR A 462 -48.38 38.48 -20.97
N SER A 463 -47.12 38.06 -21.09
CA SER A 463 -46.67 36.68 -20.98
C SER A 463 -45.21 36.64 -20.54
N LEU A 464 -44.74 35.46 -20.14
CA LEU A 464 -43.33 35.22 -19.91
C LEU A 464 -42.61 34.94 -21.24
N PRO A 465 -41.43 35.53 -21.53
CA PRO A 465 -40.71 35.25 -22.77
C PRO A 465 -40.24 33.78 -22.84
N THR A 466 -40.02 33.24 -24.04
CA THR A 466 -39.47 31.88 -24.17
C THR A 466 -37.98 31.84 -23.81
N SER A 467 -37.26 32.94 -24.02
CA SER A 467 -35.90 33.15 -23.54
C SER A 467 -35.56 34.63 -23.46
N PHE A 468 -34.47 34.98 -22.77
CA PHE A 468 -33.90 36.33 -22.76
C PHE A 468 -32.37 36.29 -22.69
N PRO A 469 -31.66 37.28 -23.28
CA PRO A 469 -30.24 37.46 -23.05
C PRO A 469 -29.97 37.82 -21.59
N VAL A 470 -29.05 37.12 -20.93
CA VAL A 470 -28.68 37.39 -19.53
C VAL A 470 -28.15 38.82 -19.33
N ALA A 471 -27.52 39.40 -20.35
CA ALA A 471 -27.06 40.78 -20.34
C ALA A 471 -28.19 41.81 -20.21
N ASN A 472 -29.44 41.43 -20.53
CA ASN A 472 -30.60 42.31 -20.41
C ASN A 472 -31.22 42.29 -18.99
N VAL A 473 -30.69 41.45 -18.09
CA VAL A 473 -31.13 41.43 -16.70
C VAL A 473 -30.57 42.66 -15.99
N VAL A 474 -31.47 43.51 -15.53
CA VAL A 474 -31.14 44.69 -14.74
C VAL A 474 -31.28 44.32 -13.27
N ALA A 475 -30.24 44.58 -12.48
CA ALA A 475 -30.29 44.40 -11.03
C ALA A 475 -31.40 45.28 -10.44
N ASP A 476 -32.19 44.72 -9.53
CA ASP A 476 -33.34 45.39 -8.96
C ASP A 476 -33.41 45.11 -7.46
N SER A 477 -33.98 46.07 -6.73
CA SER A 477 -34.07 46.01 -5.27
C SER A 477 -35.14 45.04 -4.78
N ASN A 478 -35.96 44.49 -5.68
CA ASN A 478 -37.18 43.73 -5.37
C ASN A 478 -37.02 42.61 -4.33
N ALA A 479 -35.88 41.89 -4.30
CA ALA A 479 -35.54 40.83 -3.37
C ALA A 479 -36.69 39.86 -3.04
N ILE A 480 -37.56 39.56 -4.02
CA ILE A 480 -38.76 38.73 -3.82
C ILE A 480 -38.34 37.32 -3.40
N TRP A 481 -39.02 36.77 -2.40
CA TRP A 481 -38.86 35.39 -1.99
C TRP A 481 -39.61 34.45 -2.95
N ALA A 482 -38.91 33.43 -3.44
CA ALA A 482 -39.51 32.33 -4.18
C ALA A 482 -38.81 31.01 -3.83
N ALA A 483 -39.53 29.91 -3.99
CA ALA A 483 -39.01 28.56 -3.79
C ALA A 483 -39.47 27.60 -4.90
N LEU A 484 -38.75 26.48 -5.03
CA LEU A 484 -39.06 25.38 -5.94
C LEU A 484 -39.40 24.14 -5.12
N ALA A 485 -40.39 23.36 -5.55
CA ALA A 485 -40.78 22.10 -4.90
C ALA A 485 -41.06 20.99 -5.93
N THR A 486 -40.95 19.75 -5.44
CA THR A 486 -41.13 18.50 -6.21
C THR A 486 -42.59 18.09 -6.41
#